data_AF-A0A7S1DDD6-F1
#
_entry.id   AF-A0A7S1DDD6-F1
#
_cell.length_a   1.000
_cell.length_b   1.000
_cell.length_c   1.000
_cell.angle_alpha   90.00
_cell.angle_beta   90.00
_cell.angle_gamma   90.00
#
_symmetry.space_group_name_H-M   'P 1'
#
loop_
_entity.id
_entity.type
_entity.pdbx_description
1 polymer ?
#
loop_
_entity_poly.entity_id
_entity_poly.type
_entity_poly.pdbx_seq_one_letter_code
_entity_poly.pdbx_strand_id
1 'polypeptide(L)'
;GYRNLQMLIGHLLRRSPPRQPGTEGEPGAPYADSMFGGKGVVPCLLGIQAFTEQAWAQGFDTVGADQLGNALIGTQKWIGTLEGVALLRSNGVRAQYVDFKARQGGGAVRHEQLWKWVRQYFDEGVEKAPKPQSSDQFLVWREPAVFSSRPPLYLQHQGHSRTVV
;
A
#
# COMPACT_ATOMS: atom_id res chain seq x y z
N GLY A 1 -11.12 -2.38 -5.27
CA GLY A 1 -9.77 -2.93 -5.04
C GLY A 1 -8.79 -2.67 -6.17
N TYR A 2 -8.98 -3.29 -7.34
CA TYR A 2 -7.95 -3.37 -8.39
C TYR A 2 -7.23 -2.06 -8.75
N ARG A 3 -7.97 -0.96 -8.95
CA ARG A 3 -7.37 0.34 -9.30
C ARG A 3 -6.51 0.93 -8.18
N ASN A 4 -6.88 0.72 -6.92
CA ASN A 4 -6.06 1.17 -5.79
C ASN A 4 -4.78 0.34 -5.65
N LEU A 5 -4.85 -0.97 -5.96
CA LEU A 5 -3.64 -1.79 -6.07
C LEU A 5 -2.74 -1.28 -7.20
N GLN A 6 -3.30 -0.90 -8.36
CA GLN A 6 -2.51 -0.30 -9.44
C GLN A 6 -1.82 1.00 -9.01
N MET A 7 -2.49 1.86 -8.24
CA MET A 7 -1.87 3.07 -7.69
C MET A 7 -0.71 2.74 -6.74
N LEU A 8 -0.92 1.81 -5.81
CA LEU A 8 0.09 1.37 -4.86
C LEU A 8 1.28 0.71 -5.56
N ILE A 9 1.02 -0.23 -6.49
CA ILE A 9 2.03 -0.89 -7.31
C ILE A 9 2.81 0.14 -8.13
N GLY A 10 2.13 1.12 -8.72
CA GLY A 10 2.79 2.20 -9.47
C GLY A 10 3.78 3.01 -8.64
N HIS A 11 3.52 3.19 -7.35
CA HIS A 11 4.50 3.75 -6.42
C HIS A 11 5.64 2.77 -6.14
N LEU A 12 5.32 1.51 -5.79
CA LEU A 12 6.31 0.50 -5.40
C LEU A 12 7.33 0.21 -6.51
N LEU A 13 6.89 0.13 -7.77
CA LEU A 13 7.78 -0.13 -8.91
C LEU A 13 8.85 0.95 -9.12
N ARG A 14 8.70 2.14 -8.51
CA ARG A 14 9.71 3.22 -8.54
C ARG A 14 10.66 3.19 -7.35
N ARG A 15 10.57 2.16 -6.50
CA ARG A 15 11.30 2.05 -5.24
C ARG A 15 12.11 0.77 -5.17
N SER A 16 13.12 0.79 -4.32
CA SER A 16 13.83 -0.40 -3.86
C SER A 16 13.33 -0.82 -2.48
N PRO A 17 13.39 -2.12 -2.14
CA PRO A 17 13.07 -2.59 -0.81
C PRO A 17 13.97 -1.91 0.24
N PRO A 18 13.42 -1.59 1.42
CA PRO A 18 14.21 -1.01 2.50
C PRO A 18 15.31 -1.98 2.93
N ARG A 19 16.47 -1.42 3.29
CA ARG A 19 17.64 -2.17 3.74
C ARG A 19 17.27 -3.10 4.90
N GLN A 20 17.70 -4.36 4.82
CA GLN A 20 17.53 -5.28 5.94
C GLN A 20 18.44 -4.83 7.11
N PRO A 21 17.93 -4.76 8.35
CA PRO A 21 18.77 -4.43 9.50
C PRO A 21 19.92 -5.44 9.62
N GLY A 22 21.17 -4.95 9.65
CA GLY A 22 22.36 -5.79 9.87
C GLY A 22 23.16 -6.20 8.63
N THR A 23 22.76 -5.81 7.42
CA THR A 23 23.59 -5.99 6.22
C THR A 23 24.33 -4.70 5.84
N GLU A 24 25.65 -4.76 5.73
CA GLU A 24 26.48 -3.73 5.09
C GLU A 24 26.51 -3.97 3.58
N GLY A 25 25.83 -3.11 2.81
CA GLY A 25 25.73 -3.25 1.36
C GLY A 25 24.68 -2.34 0.71
N GLU A 26 24.68 -2.35 -0.62
CA GLU A 26 23.77 -1.62 -1.51
C GLU A 26 22.29 -1.92 -1.21
N PRO A 27 21.35 -0.99 -1.52
CA PRO A 27 19.92 -1.25 -1.47
C PRO A 27 19.56 -2.54 -2.23
N GLY A 28 18.54 -3.26 -1.76
CA GLY A 28 18.06 -4.43 -2.50
C GLY A 28 17.61 -4.05 -3.91
N ALA A 29 17.63 -5.01 -4.84
CA ALA A 29 17.24 -4.78 -6.23
C ALA A 29 15.85 -4.12 -6.32
N PRO A 30 15.64 -3.16 -7.23
CA PRO A 30 14.36 -2.48 -7.43
C PRO A 30 13.18 -3.44 -7.51
N TYR A 31 12.04 -3.03 -6.98
CA TYR A 31 10.82 -3.85 -7.10
C TYR A 31 10.39 -4.05 -8.55
N ALA A 32 10.76 -3.14 -9.46
CA ALA A 32 10.53 -3.27 -10.89
C ALA A 32 11.12 -4.56 -11.51
N ASP A 33 12.24 -5.04 -10.96
CA ASP A 33 13.02 -6.15 -11.52
C ASP A 33 12.50 -7.51 -11.04
N SER A 34 11.71 -7.54 -9.96
CA SER A 34 11.25 -8.77 -9.30
C SER A 34 9.73 -8.92 -9.31
N MET A 35 8.97 -7.85 -9.09
CA MET A 35 7.51 -7.92 -9.05
C MET A 35 6.94 -8.25 -10.43
N PHE A 36 5.92 -9.11 -10.46
CA PHE A 36 5.12 -9.37 -11.67
C PHE A 36 5.94 -9.82 -12.90
N GLY A 37 7.01 -10.59 -12.66
CA GLY A 37 7.89 -11.08 -13.71
C GLY A 37 8.93 -10.07 -14.21
N GLY A 38 9.23 -9.03 -13.41
CA GLY A 38 10.37 -8.14 -13.64
C GLY A 38 10.23 -7.19 -14.82
N LYS A 39 8.99 -6.88 -15.23
CA LYS A 39 8.72 -6.03 -16.40
C LYS A 39 8.70 -4.52 -16.06
N GLY A 40 8.75 -4.15 -14.79
CA GLY A 40 8.67 -2.74 -14.36
C GLY A 40 7.36 -2.02 -14.71
N VAL A 41 6.29 -2.75 -15.05
CA VAL A 41 4.99 -2.17 -15.46
C VAL A 41 3.87 -2.58 -14.52
N VAL A 42 2.90 -1.68 -14.33
CA VAL A 42 1.71 -1.96 -13.53
C VAL A 42 0.82 -2.97 -14.27
N PRO A 43 0.48 -4.13 -13.68
CA PRO A 43 -0.38 -5.10 -14.34
C PRO A 43 -1.77 -4.55 -14.63
N CYS A 44 -2.37 -4.97 -15.74
CA CYS A 44 -3.78 -4.68 -16.05
C CYS A 44 -4.73 -5.43 -15.09
N LEU A 45 -6.04 -5.21 -15.22
CA LEU A 45 -7.05 -5.90 -14.38
C LEU A 45 -6.87 -7.43 -14.42
N LEU A 46 -6.84 -8.01 -15.62
CA LEU A 46 -6.65 -9.46 -15.80
C LEU A 46 -5.30 -9.92 -15.23
N GLY A 47 -4.26 -9.10 -15.36
CA GLY A 47 -2.96 -9.38 -14.77
C GLY A 47 -3.02 -9.45 -13.25
N ILE A 48 -3.68 -8.49 -12.59
CA ILE A 48 -3.86 -8.53 -11.13
C ILE A 48 -4.67 -9.76 -10.72
N GLN A 49 -5.73 -10.11 -11.44
CA GLN A 49 -6.50 -11.32 -11.17
C GLN A 49 -5.62 -12.58 -11.26
N ALA A 50 -4.83 -12.71 -12.33
CA ALA A 50 -3.93 -13.85 -12.53
C ALA A 50 -2.84 -13.94 -11.45
N PHE A 51 -2.19 -12.83 -11.11
CA PHE A 51 -1.18 -12.83 -10.05
C PHE A 51 -1.77 -13.08 -8.66
N THR A 52 -3.04 -12.74 -8.45
CA THR A 52 -3.74 -13.05 -7.18
C THR A 52 -4.06 -14.54 -7.09
N GLU A 53 -4.58 -15.16 -8.16
CA GLU A 53 -4.78 -16.61 -8.22
C GLU A 53 -3.45 -17.37 -8.08
N GLN A 54 -2.38 -16.87 -8.70
CA GLN A 54 -1.04 -17.43 -8.51
C GLN A 54 -0.57 -17.34 -7.05
N ALA A 55 -0.87 -16.25 -6.35
CA ALA A 55 -0.58 -16.12 -4.92
C ALA A 55 -1.35 -17.18 -4.11
N TRP A 56 -2.63 -17.42 -4.44
CA TRP A 56 -3.43 -18.48 -3.81
C TRP A 56 -2.84 -19.87 -4.05
N ALA A 57 -2.41 -20.17 -5.28
CA ALA A 57 -1.74 -21.42 -5.62
C ALA A 57 -0.41 -21.62 -4.87
N GLN A 58 0.24 -20.53 -4.46
CA GLN A 58 1.45 -20.55 -3.61
C GLN A 58 1.15 -20.67 -2.12
N GLY A 59 -0.13 -20.75 -1.72
CA GLY A 59 -0.57 -20.92 -0.34
C GLY A 59 -0.82 -19.62 0.42
N PHE A 60 -0.81 -18.46 -0.25
CA PHE A 60 -1.22 -17.20 0.38
C PHE A 60 -2.74 -17.09 0.42
N ASP A 61 -3.31 -16.73 1.57
CA ASP A 61 -4.74 -16.41 1.73
C ASP A 61 -5.72 -17.42 1.09
N THR A 62 -5.51 -18.71 1.36
CA THR A 62 -6.37 -19.80 0.84
C THR A 62 -7.83 -19.65 1.28
N VAL A 63 -8.07 -19.07 2.47
CA VAL A 63 -9.42 -18.78 2.95
C VAL A 63 -10.10 -17.71 2.10
N GLY A 64 -9.40 -16.61 1.75
CA GLY A 64 -9.91 -15.60 0.82
C GLY A 64 -10.16 -16.18 -0.57
N ALA A 65 -9.28 -17.08 -1.03
CA ALA A 65 -9.46 -17.82 -2.28
C ALA A 65 -10.77 -18.61 -2.30
N ASP A 66 -11.03 -19.41 -1.25
CA ASP A 66 -12.25 -20.21 -1.12
C ASP A 66 -13.51 -19.34 -1.09
N GLN A 67 -13.49 -18.22 -0.37
CA GLN A 67 -14.61 -17.25 -0.34
C GLN A 67 -14.94 -16.67 -1.72
N LEU A 68 -13.93 -16.58 -2.59
CA LEU A 68 -14.06 -16.10 -3.95
C LEU A 68 -14.17 -17.25 -4.96
N GLY A 69 -14.40 -18.49 -4.50
CA GLY A 69 -14.57 -19.67 -5.35
C GLY A 69 -13.34 -20.00 -6.20
N ASN A 70 -12.15 -19.70 -5.68
CA ASN A 70 -10.84 -19.99 -6.29
C ASN A 70 -10.67 -19.48 -7.73
N ALA A 71 -11.42 -18.43 -8.10
CA ALA A 71 -11.39 -17.88 -9.45
C ALA A 71 -11.71 -16.38 -9.46
N LEU A 72 -10.81 -15.59 -10.03
CA LEU A 72 -10.91 -14.16 -10.29
C LEU A 72 -10.82 -13.81 -11.77
N ILE A 73 -9.95 -14.47 -12.55
CA ILE A 73 -9.70 -14.14 -13.96
C ILE A 73 -11.02 -14.15 -14.73
N GLY A 74 -11.30 -13.06 -15.43
CA GLY A 74 -12.51 -12.91 -16.24
C GLY A 74 -13.80 -12.69 -15.44
N THR A 75 -13.72 -12.66 -14.11
CA THR A 75 -14.87 -12.34 -13.25
C THR A 75 -14.94 -10.85 -12.92
N GLN A 76 -16.09 -10.41 -12.39
CA GLN A 76 -16.29 -9.07 -11.82
C GLN A 76 -16.31 -9.07 -10.30
N LYS A 77 -15.75 -10.11 -9.66
CA LYS A 77 -15.72 -10.24 -8.21
C LYS A 77 -14.97 -9.07 -7.59
N TRP A 78 -15.50 -8.58 -6.47
CA TRP A 78 -14.81 -7.56 -5.69
C TRP A 78 -13.69 -8.22 -4.89
N ILE A 79 -12.58 -7.49 -4.79
CA ILE A 79 -11.46 -7.84 -3.91
C ILE A 79 -11.32 -6.81 -2.80
N GLY A 80 -10.82 -7.25 -1.67
CA GLY A 80 -10.56 -6.47 -0.47
C GLY A 80 -9.08 -6.34 -0.14
N THR A 81 -8.83 -6.03 1.13
CA THR A 81 -7.49 -5.82 1.68
C THR A 81 -6.66 -7.10 1.66
N LEU A 82 -7.26 -8.26 1.92
CA LEU A 82 -6.52 -9.53 2.06
C LEU A 82 -5.97 -10.03 0.72
N GLU A 83 -6.76 -10.02 -0.35
CA GLU A 83 -6.24 -10.29 -1.71
C GLU A 83 -5.09 -9.34 -2.09
N GLY A 84 -5.19 -8.05 -1.74
CA GLY A 84 -4.11 -7.09 -1.95
C GLY A 84 -2.84 -7.43 -1.16
N VAL A 85 -2.98 -7.85 0.09
CA VAL A 85 -1.86 -8.29 0.94
C VAL A 85 -1.25 -9.58 0.42
N ALA A 86 -2.06 -10.56 0.01
CA ALA A 86 -1.62 -11.82 -0.57
C ALA A 86 -0.80 -11.58 -1.85
N LEU A 87 -1.34 -10.76 -2.76
CA LEU A 87 -0.67 -10.34 -3.99
C LEU A 87 0.68 -9.68 -3.73
N LEU A 88 0.76 -8.73 -2.80
CA LEU A 88 2.00 -8.02 -2.50
C LEU A 88 3.04 -8.95 -1.84
N ARG A 89 2.60 -9.79 -0.89
CA ARG A 89 3.49 -10.72 -0.17
C ARG A 89 4.05 -11.81 -1.08
N SER A 90 3.25 -12.38 -1.99
CA SER A 90 3.73 -13.36 -2.96
C SER A 90 4.77 -12.78 -3.93
N ASN A 91 4.77 -11.45 -4.12
CA ASN A 91 5.76 -10.72 -4.92
C ASN A 91 6.90 -10.13 -4.07
N GLY A 92 7.13 -10.66 -2.86
CA GLY A 92 8.27 -10.28 -2.02
C GLY A 92 8.14 -8.91 -1.32
N VAL A 93 6.97 -8.26 -1.39
CA VAL A 93 6.73 -6.99 -0.69
C VAL A 93 6.27 -7.27 0.73
N ARG A 94 6.92 -6.64 1.71
CA ARG A 94 6.44 -6.66 3.10
C ARG A 94 5.17 -5.82 3.22
N ALA A 95 4.01 -6.47 3.15
CA ALA A 95 2.70 -5.84 3.35
C ALA A 95 2.08 -6.26 4.69
N GLN A 96 1.42 -5.33 5.35
CA GLN A 96 0.63 -5.54 6.57
C GLN A 96 -0.71 -4.85 6.42
N TYR A 97 -1.73 -5.33 7.13
CA TYR A 97 -3.02 -4.67 7.23
C TYR A 97 -3.31 -4.35 8.70
N VAL A 98 -4.11 -3.31 8.90
CA VAL A 98 -4.62 -2.89 10.22
C VAL A 98 -6.13 -2.77 10.10
N ASP A 99 -6.85 -3.45 10.99
CA ASP A 99 -8.31 -3.37 11.07
C ASP A 99 -8.72 -2.34 12.13
N PHE A 100 -9.52 -1.36 11.72
CA PHE A 100 -10.02 -0.29 12.59
C PHE A 100 -11.50 -0.49 12.87
N LYS A 101 -11.80 -1.10 14.02
CA LYS A 101 -13.18 -1.27 14.47
C LYS A 101 -13.76 0.07 14.94
N ALA A 102 -14.90 0.45 14.39
CA ALA A 102 -15.66 1.59 14.89
C ALA A 102 -16.10 1.33 16.34
N ARG A 103 -15.98 2.32 17.24
CA ARG A 103 -16.64 2.26 18.54
C ARG A 103 -18.16 2.30 18.30
N GLN A 104 -18.85 1.22 18.67
CA GLN A 104 -20.31 1.24 18.73
C GLN A 104 -20.73 2.02 19.98
N GLY A 105 -21.24 3.23 19.77
CA GLY A 105 -21.81 4.09 20.80
C GLY A 105 -22.59 5.19 20.09
N GLY A 106 -23.82 5.48 20.53
CA GLY A 106 -24.90 6.14 19.78
C GLY A 106 -24.71 7.58 19.29
N GLY A 107 -23.48 8.00 18.96
CA GLY A 107 -23.17 9.23 18.24
C GLY A 107 -22.46 8.96 16.91
N ALA A 108 -21.97 10.03 16.26
CA ALA A 108 -21.24 9.91 15.00
C ALA A 108 -20.01 8.99 15.14
N VAL A 109 -19.90 8.02 14.24
CA VAL A 109 -18.76 7.09 14.18
C VAL A 109 -17.49 7.88 13.87
N ARG A 110 -16.60 8.01 14.86
CA ARG A 110 -15.29 8.66 14.70
C ARG A 110 -14.19 7.61 14.67
N HIS A 111 -13.46 7.52 13.56
CA HIS A 111 -12.27 6.69 13.44
C HIS A 111 -11.01 7.45 13.88
N GLU A 112 -10.96 7.95 15.12
CA GLU A 112 -9.81 8.73 15.61
C GLU A 112 -8.50 7.96 15.58
N GLN A 113 -8.55 6.66 15.84
CA GLN A 113 -7.38 5.78 15.76
C GLN A 113 -6.85 5.63 14.33
N LEU A 114 -7.75 5.52 13.33
CA LEU A 114 -7.36 5.53 11.91
C LEU A 114 -6.63 6.82 11.56
N TRP A 115 -7.19 7.98 11.94
CA TRP A 115 -6.57 9.28 11.68
C TRP A 115 -5.20 9.42 12.33
N LYS A 116 -5.06 9.01 13.60
CA LYS A 116 -3.76 9.02 14.30
C LYS A 116 -2.75 8.11 13.61
N TRP A 117 -3.17 6.90 13.24
CA TRP A 117 -2.30 5.92 12.58
C TRP A 117 -1.84 6.38 11.19
N VAL A 118 -2.75 6.91 10.37
CA VAL A 118 -2.44 7.42 9.02
C VAL A 118 -1.45 8.58 9.09
N ARG A 119 -1.65 9.54 10.02
CA ARG A 119 -0.70 10.64 10.22
C ARG A 119 0.69 10.12 10.58
N GLN A 120 0.78 9.29 11.62
CA GLN A 120 2.05 8.70 12.04
C GLN A 120 2.74 7.95 10.89
N TYR A 121 1.99 7.15 10.11
CA TYR A 121 2.54 6.40 9.00
C TYR A 121 3.25 7.28 7.96
N PHE A 122 2.67 8.43 7.61
CA PHE A 122 3.27 9.36 6.65
C PHE A 122 4.35 10.23 7.27
N ASP A 123 4.20 10.65 8.53
CA ASP A 123 5.20 11.41 9.29
C ASP A 123 6.53 10.65 9.41
N GLU A 124 6.48 9.33 9.61
CA GLU A 124 7.67 8.48 9.66
C GLU A 124 8.42 8.41 8.30
N GLY A 125 7.79 8.83 7.21
CA GLY A 125 8.38 8.88 5.87
C GLY A 125 8.85 10.26 5.44
N VAL A 126 8.61 11.28 6.25
CA VAL A 126 9.07 12.65 6.00
C VAL A 126 10.59 12.67 6.11
N GLU A 127 11.26 12.97 4.99
CA GLU A 127 12.67 13.32 5.04
C GLU A 127 12.80 14.69 5.72
N LYS A 128 13.78 14.83 6.65
CA LYS A 128 14.00 16.10 7.34
C LYS A 128 14.27 17.17 6.29
N ALA A 129 13.37 18.15 6.18
CA ALA A 129 13.56 19.27 5.28
C ALA A 129 14.93 19.94 5.55
N PRO A 130 15.66 20.37 4.52
CA PRO A 130 16.82 21.23 4.73
C PRO A 130 16.37 22.43 5.56
N LYS A 131 17.12 22.76 6.63
CA LYS A 131 16.84 23.98 7.41
C LYS A 131 16.83 25.17 6.44
N PRO A 132 15.82 26.06 6.48
CA PRO A 132 15.77 27.20 5.59
C PRO A 132 17.05 28.02 5.75
N GLN A 133 17.79 28.18 4.65
CA GLN A 133 19.03 28.95 4.61
C GLN A 133 18.79 30.45 4.42
N SER A 134 17.53 30.91 4.25
CA SER A 134 17.21 32.31 4.05
C SER A 134 16.38 32.89 5.20
N SER A 135 16.70 34.14 5.55
CA SER A 135 16.03 34.98 6.55
C SER A 135 14.70 35.58 6.05
N ASP A 136 14.08 35.03 5.01
CA ASP A 136 12.85 35.57 4.44
C ASP A 136 11.63 35.22 5.30
N GLN A 137 11.32 36.15 6.21
CA GLN A 137 10.17 36.09 7.13
C GLN A 137 8.80 36.04 6.43
N PHE A 138 8.72 36.24 5.11
CA PHE A 138 7.47 36.30 4.37
C PHE A 138 6.79 34.93 4.15
N LEU A 139 7.54 33.81 4.25
CA LEU A 139 7.01 32.46 4.05
C LEU A 139 6.61 31.73 5.35
N VAL A 140 6.71 32.39 6.51
CA VAL A 140 6.60 31.77 7.85
C VAL A 140 5.17 31.31 8.21
N TRP A 141 4.12 31.78 7.52
CA TRP A 141 2.72 31.50 7.88
C TRP A 141 2.06 30.32 7.15
N ARG A 142 2.76 29.67 6.21
CA ARG A 142 2.28 28.41 5.63
C ARG A 142 3.17 27.31 6.16
N GLU A 143 2.59 26.32 6.84
CA GLU A 143 3.30 25.07 7.03
C GLU A 143 3.70 24.56 5.64
N PRO A 144 5.02 24.39 5.36
CA PRO A 144 5.46 23.96 4.05
C PRO A 144 4.86 22.58 3.75
N ALA A 145 4.39 22.37 2.52
CA ALA A 145 3.95 21.05 2.09
C ALA A 145 5.13 20.08 2.23
N VAL A 146 4.93 19.02 3.01
CA VAL A 146 5.97 18.02 3.29
C VAL A 146 5.68 16.76 2.49
N PHE A 147 6.68 16.27 1.76
CA PHE A 147 6.57 15.04 0.99
C PHE A 147 7.04 13.85 1.83
N SER A 148 6.21 12.81 1.87
CA SER A 148 6.58 11.54 2.49
C SER A 148 7.14 10.59 1.43
N SER A 149 8.20 9.87 1.78
CA SER A 149 8.75 8.78 0.96
C SER A 149 7.91 7.50 1.04
N ARG A 150 6.94 7.43 1.97
CA ARG A 150 6.11 6.25 2.22
C ARG A 150 5.18 5.93 1.03
N PRO A 151 4.91 4.64 0.76
CA PRO A 151 3.88 4.24 -0.19
C PRO A 151 2.49 4.72 0.23
N PRO A 152 1.57 4.97 -0.72
CA PRO A 152 0.19 5.29 -0.39
C PRO A 152 -0.50 4.10 0.31
N LEU A 153 -1.59 4.37 1.05
CA LEU A 153 -2.31 3.33 1.80
C LEU A 153 -3.57 2.87 1.06
N TYR A 154 -3.74 1.55 0.94
CA TYR A 154 -5.01 0.95 0.53
C TYR A 154 -5.99 0.98 1.71
N LEU A 155 -7.10 1.71 1.58
CA LEU A 155 -8.13 1.84 2.60
C LEU A 155 -9.43 1.17 2.15
N GLN A 156 -9.87 0.15 2.88
CA GLN A 156 -11.13 -0.54 2.62
C GLN A 156 -12.21 -0.10 3.62
N HIS A 157 -13.44 0.02 3.13
CA HIS A 157 -14.65 -0.05 3.95
C HIS A 157 -15.68 -0.95 3.26
N GLN A 158 -16.82 -1.20 3.91
CA GLN A 158 -17.87 -2.00 3.29
C GLN A 158 -18.31 -1.36 1.96
N GLY A 159 -18.32 -2.16 0.90
CA GLY A 159 -18.76 -1.78 -0.43
C GLY A 159 -17.75 -0.98 -1.29
N HIS A 160 -16.65 -0.48 -0.72
CA HIS A 160 -15.70 0.31 -1.51
C HIS A 160 -14.29 0.40 -0.92
N SER A 161 -13.34 0.78 -1.75
CA SER A 161 -11.93 0.94 -1.39
C SER A 161 -11.38 2.23 -1.97
N ARG A 162 -10.46 2.89 -1.26
CA ARG A 162 -9.78 4.12 -1.71
C ARG A 162 -8.27 4.03 -1.47
N THR A 163 -7.53 4.97 -2.04
CA THR A 163 -6.09 5.16 -1.82
C THR A 163 -5.89 6.45 -1.03
N VAL A 164 -5.17 6.39 0.09
CA VAL A 164 -4.71 7.58 0.84
C VAL A 164 -3.29 7.90 0.37
N VAL A 165 -3.05 9.16 -0.01
CA VAL A 165 -1.77 9.69 -0.52
C VAL A 165 -1.23 10.78 0.39
#